data_AF-A0AAX7TJQ9-F1
#
_entry.id   AF-A0AAX7TJQ9-F1
#
_cell.length_a   1.000
_cell.length_b   1.000
_cell.length_c   1.000
_cell.angle_alpha   90.00
_cell.angle_beta   90.00
_cell.angle_gamma   90.00
#
_symmetry.space_group_name_H-M   'P 1'
#
loop_
_entity.id
_entity.type
_entity.pdbx_description
1 polymer ?
#
loop_
_entity_poly.entity_id
_entity_poly.type
_entity_poly.pdbx_seq_one_letter_code
_entity_poly.pdbx_strand_id
1 'polypeptide(L)'
;MCPRHNEISELRRRKAELEQLSHTEDPTQFLHNYTLLSRLSEAPDSASINIHPESYTEDVAAAVSETREKLQDNVEWTITAVKETQGNVSNFESEPKTRAEFLKYKCEITFNPNTAHQHVVLGPGLKAKYSHTQTIRRYDHADRFTDWPQVLSREIFTGPCYWEVEWSGDDVFIALADSSVNRSGRESAFGNNNSSWALECFSGGYTFRNSGSNTFIKGPQSSRIGVFLNHFNSYTYLSFYSVSESTQTMTLLHRVKTRCPLLVGLGVY
;
A
#
# COMPACT_ATOMS: atom_id res chain seq x y z
N MET A 1 -38.63 12.95 0.84
CA MET A 1 -38.41 13.69 2.10
C MET A 1 -38.01 12.70 3.20
N CYS A 2 -37.19 13.10 4.17
CA CYS A 2 -36.68 12.17 5.21
C CYS A 2 -37.77 11.87 6.27
N PRO A 3 -38.01 10.60 6.67
CA PRO A 3 -39.09 10.25 7.61
C PRO A 3 -39.06 11.04 8.92
N ARG A 4 -37.87 11.19 9.51
CA ARG A 4 -37.64 11.99 10.74
C ARG A 4 -38.08 13.45 10.64
N HIS A 5 -38.13 14.03 9.44
CA HIS A 5 -38.57 15.42 9.26
C HIS A 5 -40.10 15.54 9.38
N ASN A 6 -40.85 14.50 8.99
CA ASN A 6 -42.30 14.43 9.18
C ASN A 6 -42.63 14.24 10.67
N GLU A 7 -41.90 13.35 11.34
CA GLU A 7 -42.04 13.05 12.78
C GLU A 7 -41.79 14.27 13.67
N ILE A 8 -40.71 15.03 13.43
CA ILE A 8 -40.45 16.30 14.13
C ILE A 8 -41.55 17.34 13.87
N SER A 9 -42.12 17.36 12.66
CA SER A 9 -43.22 18.28 12.30
C SER A 9 -44.52 17.90 13.02
N GLU A 10 -44.83 16.60 13.12
CA GLU A 10 -45.94 16.12 13.92
C GLU A 10 -45.79 16.42 15.42
N LEU A 11 -44.61 16.16 16.00
CA LEU A 11 -44.35 16.47 17.41
C LEU A 11 -44.53 17.97 17.72
N ARG A 12 -44.10 18.85 16.79
CA ARG A 12 -44.33 20.30 16.89
C ARG A 12 -45.81 20.67 16.80
N ARG A 13 -46.57 20.05 15.90
CA ARG A 13 -48.04 20.24 15.80
C ARG A 13 -48.74 19.81 17.09
N ARG A 14 -48.46 18.60 17.58
CA ARG A 14 -49.04 18.06 18.82
C ARG A 14 -48.77 18.95 20.02
N LYS A 15 -47.55 19.50 20.14
CA LYS A 15 -47.21 20.45 21.21
C LYS A 15 -48.11 21.70 21.17
N ALA A 16 -48.32 22.30 20.00
CA ALA A 16 -49.17 23.49 19.87
C ALA A 16 -50.64 23.20 20.21
N GLU A 17 -51.15 22.01 19.86
CA GLU A 17 -52.51 21.57 20.19
C GLU A 17 -52.71 21.36 21.70
N LEU A 18 -51.70 20.80 22.39
CA LEU A 18 -51.67 20.70 23.86
C LEU A 18 -51.57 22.07 24.55
N GLU A 19 -50.77 23.00 24.00
CA GLU A 19 -50.71 24.39 24.51
C GLU A 19 -52.07 25.10 24.37
N GLN A 20 -52.77 24.98 23.24
CA GLN A 20 -54.15 25.50 23.11
C GLN A 20 -55.13 24.87 24.10
N LEU A 21 -55.06 23.55 24.31
CA LEU A 21 -55.95 22.86 25.24
C LEU A 21 -55.81 23.40 26.67
N SER A 22 -54.58 23.70 27.12
CA SER A 22 -54.32 24.24 28.46
C SER A 22 -54.92 25.65 28.72
N HIS A 23 -55.31 26.36 27.66
CA HIS A 23 -55.96 27.68 27.72
C HIS A 23 -57.49 27.60 27.59
N THR A 24 -58.08 26.39 27.58
CA THR A 24 -59.54 26.20 27.49
C THR A 24 -60.17 26.28 28.88
N GLU A 25 -60.84 27.39 29.19
CA GLU A 25 -61.44 27.64 30.52
C GLU A 25 -62.75 26.88 30.79
N ASP A 26 -63.47 26.44 29.74
CA ASP A 26 -64.69 25.63 29.87
C ASP A 26 -64.33 24.15 30.16
N PRO A 27 -64.63 23.60 31.35
CA PRO A 27 -64.26 22.23 31.72
C PRO A 27 -64.90 21.17 30.83
N THR A 28 -66.08 21.45 30.27
CA THR A 28 -66.82 20.53 29.40
C THR A 28 -66.17 20.43 28.02
N GLN A 29 -65.72 21.55 27.45
CA GLN A 29 -64.97 21.56 26.20
C GLN A 29 -63.55 21.00 26.37
N PHE A 30 -62.89 21.29 27.50
CA PHE A 30 -61.59 20.71 27.83
C PHE A 30 -61.62 19.17 27.80
N LEU A 31 -62.60 18.56 28.48
CA LEU A 31 -62.75 17.10 28.50
C LEU A 31 -63.06 16.50 27.13
N HIS A 32 -63.87 17.18 26.30
CA HIS A 32 -64.18 16.73 24.95
C HIS A 32 -62.93 16.75 24.04
N ASN A 33 -62.19 17.86 24.04
CA ASN A 33 -61.01 18.04 23.21
C ASN A 33 -59.85 17.14 23.67
N TYR A 34 -59.66 16.96 24.98
CA TYR A 34 -58.69 16.00 25.52
C TYR A 34 -58.97 14.57 25.07
N THR A 35 -60.26 14.17 25.02
CA THR A 35 -60.67 12.81 24.61
C THR A 35 -60.37 12.56 23.12
N LEU A 36 -60.49 13.57 22.26
CA LEU A 36 -60.13 13.48 20.85
C LEU A 36 -58.60 13.35 20.64
N LEU A 37 -57.81 14.16 21.34
CA LEU A 37 -56.34 14.10 21.27
C LEU A 37 -55.78 12.77 21.82
N SER A 38 -56.35 12.26 22.92
CA SER A 38 -55.92 10.99 23.52
C SER A 38 -56.06 9.78 22.57
N ARG A 39 -57.03 9.81 21.65
CA ARG A 39 -57.26 8.74 20.67
C ARG A 39 -56.27 8.75 19.50
N LEU A 40 -55.38 9.74 19.41
CA LEU A 40 -54.34 9.85 18.39
C LEU A 40 -52.94 9.49 18.93
N SER A 41 -52.87 8.88 20.12
CA SER A 41 -51.64 8.74 20.92
C SER A 41 -50.89 7.40 20.76
N GLU A 42 -51.26 6.55 19.80
CA GLU A 42 -50.45 5.37 19.48
C GLU A 42 -49.24 5.78 18.64
N ALA A 43 -48.04 5.66 19.22
CA ALA A 43 -46.78 5.85 18.52
C ALA A 43 -46.33 4.51 17.89
N PRO A 44 -45.85 4.48 16.64
CA PRO A 44 -45.20 3.29 16.10
C PRO A 44 -43.87 3.04 16.81
N ASP A 45 -43.57 1.78 17.12
CA ASP A 45 -42.28 1.41 17.71
C ASP A 45 -41.10 1.87 16.84
N SER A 46 -40.10 2.47 17.49
CA SER A 46 -38.92 3.00 16.81
C SER A 46 -38.12 1.87 16.14
N ALA A 47 -37.88 2.00 14.83
CA ALA A 47 -37.07 1.05 14.09
C ALA A 47 -35.65 0.94 14.70
N SER A 48 -35.25 -0.27 15.07
CA SER A 48 -33.92 -0.55 15.60
C SER A 48 -32.85 -0.30 14.53
N ILE A 49 -31.90 0.59 14.82
CA ILE A 49 -30.76 0.84 13.94
C ILE A 49 -29.79 -0.33 14.08
N ASN A 50 -29.89 -1.30 13.20
CA ASN A 50 -29.00 -2.45 13.17
C ASN A 50 -27.66 -2.03 12.51
N ILE A 51 -26.77 -1.43 13.29
CA ILE A 51 -25.39 -1.13 12.87
C ILE A 51 -24.62 -2.44 12.90
N HIS A 52 -24.34 -3.06 11.74
CA HIS A 52 -23.46 -4.23 11.65
C HIS A 52 -22.01 -3.79 11.98
N PRO A 53 -21.40 -4.20 13.11
CA PRO A 53 -20.09 -3.68 13.50
C PRO A 53 -18.92 -4.37 12.77
N GLU A 54 -19.19 -5.55 12.20
CA GLU A 54 -18.20 -6.57 11.88
C GLU A 54 -17.21 -6.13 10.78
N SER A 55 -17.67 -5.46 9.71
CA SER A 55 -16.76 -5.04 8.62
C SER A 55 -15.72 -4.00 9.05
N TYR A 56 -16.08 -3.09 9.98
CA TYR A 56 -15.13 -2.11 10.50
C TYR A 56 -14.10 -2.73 11.46
N THR A 57 -14.48 -3.77 12.19
CA THR A 57 -13.57 -4.44 13.12
C THR A 57 -12.50 -5.28 12.42
N GLU A 58 -12.82 -5.87 11.27
CA GLU A 58 -11.89 -6.69 10.49
C GLU A 58 -10.78 -5.83 9.87
N ASP A 59 -11.13 -4.72 9.20
CA ASP A 59 -10.16 -3.78 8.61
C ASP A 59 -9.20 -3.21 9.66
N VAL A 60 -9.73 -2.83 10.83
CA VAL A 60 -8.92 -2.33 11.95
C VAL A 60 -8.02 -3.42 12.53
N ALA A 61 -8.52 -4.65 12.69
CA ALA A 61 -7.72 -5.77 13.18
C ALA A 61 -6.58 -6.13 12.22
N ALA A 62 -6.85 -6.13 10.91
CA ALA A 62 -5.84 -6.35 9.87
C ALA A 62 -4.75 -5.27 9.90
N ALA A 63 -5.13 -3.99 9.94
CA ALA A 63 -4.19 -2.87 10.01
C ALA A 63 -3.35 -2.89 11.31
N VAL A 64 -3.93 -3.28 12.45
CA VAL A 64 -3.22 -3.46 13.71
C VAL A 64 -2.24 -4.64 13.63
N SER A 65 -2.62 -5.75 12.99
CA SER A 65 -1.73 -6.91 12.79
C SER A 65 -0.53 -6.56 11.90
N GLU A 66 -0.76 -5.91 10.76
CA GLU A 66 0.30 -5.45 9.85
C GLU A 66 1.25 -4.45 10.56
N THR A 67 0.69 -3.53 11.35
CA THR A 67 1.50 -2.58 12.14
C THR A 67 2.33 -3.29 13.21
N ARG A 68 1.78 -4.33 13.86
CA ARG A 68 2.49 -5.14 14.85
C ARG A 68 3.64 -5.92 14.22
N GLU A 69 3.45 -6.53 13.06
CA GLU A 69 4.50 -7.25 12.34
C GLU A 69 5.63 -6.30 11.92
N LYS A 70 5.31 -5.14 11.33
CA LYS A 70 6.29 -4.10 10.98
C LYS A 70 7.06 -3.58 12.21
N LEU A 71 6.39 -3.40 13.35
CA LEU A 71 7.06 -3.04 14.61
C LEU A 71 7.98 -4.15 15.10
N GLN A 72 7.55 -5.41 15.04
CA GLN A 72 8.32 -6.54 15.54
C GLN A 72 9.59 -6.80 14.69
N ASP A 73 9.51 -6.73 13.36
CA ASP A 73 10.69 -6.84 12.48
C ASP A 73 11.71 -5.71 12.76
N ASN A 74 11.24 -4.47 13.02
CA ASN A 74 12.11 -3.35 13.40
C ASN A 74 12.76 -3.53 14.78
N VAL A 75 12.02 -4.10 15.75
CA VAL A 75 12.54 -4.40 17.10
C VAL A 75 13.55 -5.55 17.05
N GLU A 76 13.30 -6.61 16.28
CA GLU A 76 14.25 -7.71 16.06
C GLU A 76 15.55 -7.21 15.39
N TRP A 77 15.43 -6.36 14.37
CA TRP A 77 16.57 -5.72 13.70
C TRP A 77 17.41 -4.89 14.68
N THR A 78 16.77 -3.97 15.41
CA THR A 78 17.47 -3.04 16.31
C THR A 78 18.11 -3.74 17.51
N ILE A 79 17.42 -4.69 18.15
CA ILE A 79 17.99 -5.48 19.27
C ILE A 79 19.23 -6.25 18.81
N THR A 80 19.20 -6.82 17.60
CA THR A 80 20.30 -7.66 17.11
C THR A 80 21.51 -6.80 16.71
N ALA A 81 21.29 -5.70 15.99
CA ALA A 81 22.35 -4.73 15.68
C ALA A 81 23.02 -4.17 16.95
N VAL A 82 22.26 -3.90 18.02
CA VAL A 82 22.82 -3.44 19.31
C VAL A 82 23.66 -4.54 19.98
N LYS A 83 23.20 -5.79 20.01
CA LYS A 83 23.96 -6.92 20.57
C LYS A 83 25.32 -7.10 19.87
N GLU A 84 25.35 -6.97 18.55
CA GLU A 84 26.57 -7.08 17.74
C GLU A 84 27.57 -5.95 18.03
N THR A 85 27.11 -4.73 18.33
CA THR A 85 28.01 -3.64 18.76
C THR A 85 28.65 -3.86 20.15
N GLN A 86 28.14 -4.81 20.94
CA GLN A 86 28.50 -4.96 22.35
C GLN A 86 29.22 -6.28 22.68
N GLY A 87 29.37 -7.19 21.70
CA GLY A 87 30.09 -8.46 21.84
C GLY A 87 30.97 -8.79 20.63
N ASN A 88 32.29 -8.72 20.84
CA ASN A 88 33.39 -9.18 19.97
C ASN A 88 33.08 -9.65 18.53
N VAL A 89 33.46 -8.81 17.55
CA VAL A 89 34.02 -9.16 16.22
C VAL A 89 33.62 -10.54 15.66
N SER A 90 32.32 -10.69 15.37
CA SER A 90 31.86 -11.62 14.32
C SER A 90 31.83 -10.84 13.01
N ASN A 91 32.37 -11.44 11.94
CA ASN A 91 32.80 -10.71 10.74
C ASN A 91 31.66 -10.37 9.74
N PHE A 92 30.47 -10.02 10.24
CA PHE A 92 29.40 -9.46 9.42
C PHE A 92 29.64 -7.96 9.24
N GLU A 93 29.78 -7.50 7.99
CA GLU A 93 29.85 -6.07 7.69
C GLU A 93 28.58 -5.39 8.18
N SER A 94 28.75 -4.45 9.11
CA SER A 94 27.70 -3.53 9.56
C SER A 94 27.02 -2.88 8.36
N GLU A 95 25.70 -2.71 8.41
CA GLU A 95 24.92 -2.20 7.28
C GLU A 95 25.51 -0.90 6.70
N PRO A 96 25.71 -0.81 5.36
CA PRO A 96 26.20 0.40 4.70
C PRO A 96 25.40 1.64 5.07
N LYS A 97 26.10 2.75 5.35
CA LYS A 97 25.47 4.02 5.77
C LYS A 97 25.63 5.10 4.71
N THR A 98 26.72 5.05 3.95
CA THR A 98 27.05 5.98 2.88
C THR A 98 26.83 5.32 1.52
N ARG A 99 26.48 6.11 0.50
CA ARG A 99 26.34 5.63 -0.88
C ARG A 99 27.61 4.90 -1.37
N ALA A 100 28.79 5.36 -0.97
CA ALA A 100 30.06 4.74 -1.31
C ALA A 100 30.23 3.32 -0.72
N GLU A 101 29.66 3.03 0.45
CA GLU A 101 29.64 1.69 1.04
C GLU A 101 28.62 0.79 0.33
N PHE A 102 27.42 1.29 0.02
CA PHE A 102 26.43 0.54 -0.77
C PHE A 102 26.99 0.13 -2.14
N LEU A 103 27.73 1.02 -2.80
CA LEU A 103 28.35 0.76 -4.11
C LEU A 103 29.43 -0.34 -4.08
N LYS A 104 29.92 -0.78 -2.90
CA LYS A 104 30.77 -1.98 -2.79
C LYS A 104 30.03 -3.28 -3.15
N TYR A 105 28.71 -3.31 -2.95
CA TYR A 105 27.84 -4.45 -3.26
C TYR A 105 27.13 -4.28 -4.62
N LYS A 106 27.65 -3.41 -5.49
CA LYS A 106 27.01 -3.10 -6.77
C LYS A 106 26.88 -4.36 -7.63
N CYS A 107 25.64 -4.71 -7.97
CA CYS A 107 25.33 -5.78 -8.90
C CYS A 107 25.29 -5.29 -10.35
N GLU A 108 25.65 -6.18 -11.27
CA GLU A 108 25.28 -6.05 -12.68
C GLU A 108 23.95 -6.76 -12.91
N ILE A 109 23.02 -6.10 -13.59
CA ILE A 109 21.66 -6.60 -13.85
C ILE A 109 21.36 -6.37 -15.33
N THR A 110 20.83 -7.38 -16.00
CA THR A 110 20.40 -7.31 -17.40
C THR A 110 18.97 -7.79 -17.56
N PHE A 111 18.17 -7.09 -18.34
CA PHE A 111 16.78 -7.50 -18.56
C PHE A 111 16.66 -8.70 -19.49
N ASN A 112 15.69 -9.57 -19.21
CA ASN A 112 15.32 -10.68 -20.07
C ASN A 112 14.25 -10.21 -21.09
N PRO A 113 14.57 -10.08 -22.40
CA PRO A 113 13.61 -9.63 -23.42
C PRO A 113 12.43 -10.58 -23.63
N ASN A 114 12.54 -11.83 -23.15
CA ASN A 114 11.45 -12.80 -23.20
C ASN A 114 10.38 -12.48 -22.15
N THR A 115 10.72 -11.83 -21.03
CA THR A 115 9.74 -11.42 -20.01
C THR A 115 9.10 -10.07 -20.31
N ALA A 116 9.83 -9.17 -20.98
CA ALA A 116 9.37 -7.82 -21.28
C ALA A 116 8.03 -7.78 -22.03
N HIS A 117 7.05 -7.08 -21.48
CA HIS A 117 5.77 -6.80 -22.15
C HIS A 117 5.96 -6.15 -23.53
N GLN A 118 4.88 -6.11 -24.33
CA GLN A 118 4.76 -5.14 -25.42
C GLN A 118 4.88 -3.70 -24.88
N HIS A 119 4.99 -2.67 -25.72
CA HIS A 119 5.35 -1.30 -25.30
C HIS A 119 6.74 -1.13 -24.61
N VAL A 120 7.17 -2.02 -23.71
CA VAL A 120 8.43 -1.94 -22.96
C VAL A 120 9.63 -2.09 -23.90
N VAL A 121 10.30 -0.98 -24.18
CA VAL A 121 11.54 -0.93 -24.95
C VAL A 121 12.71 -1.03 -23.99
N LEU A 122 13.58 -2.03 -24.20
CA LEU A 122 14.78 -2.24 -23.39
C LEU A 122 15.96 -1.49 -24.01
N GLY A 123 16.77 -0.86 -23.15
CA GLY A 123 18.08 -0.33 -23.49
C GLY A 123 19.20 -1.24 -22.98
N PRO A 124 20.47 -0.82 -23.10
CA PRO A 124 21.59 -1.50 -22.47
C PRO A 124 21.52 -1.42 -20.94
N GLY A 125 21.86 -2.52 -20.26
CA GLY A 125 21.84 -2.63 -18.80
C GLY A 125 20.43 -2.58 -18.20
N LEU A 126 20.33 -2.03 -16.99
CA LEU A 126 19.07 -1.83 -16.26
C LEU A 126 18.28 -0.62 -16.81
N LYS A 127 17.94 -0.64 -18.11
CA LYS A 127 17.18 0.42 -18.78
C LYS A 127 15.94 -0.12 -19.47
N ALA A 128 14.77 0.36 -19.06
CA ALA A 128 13.48 0.11 -19.69
C ALA A 128 12.74 1.44 -19.91
N LYS A 129 11.89 1.51 -20.93
CA LYS A 129 11.03 2.66 -21.22
C LYS A 129 9.69 2.19 -21.78
N TYR A 130 8.60 2.85 -21.39
CA TYR A 130 7.28 2.66 -22.00
C TYR A 130 7.17 3.31 -23.40
N SER A 131 6.44 2.67 -24.31
CA SER A 131 6.23 3.14 -25.68
C SER A 131 4.89 2.68 -26.25
N HIS A 132 3.92 3.57 -26.39
CA HIS A 132 2.65 3.29 -27.09
C HIS A 132 2.86 2.73 -28.51
N THR A 133 3.95 3.12 -29.17
CA THR A 133 4.36 2.54 -30.45
C THR A 133 5.26 1.34 -30.21
N GLN A 134 4.74 0.12 -30.41
CA GLN A 134 5.57 -1.05 -30.56
C GLN A 134 5.19 -1.86 -31.81
N THR A 135 5.97 -1.65 -32.87
CA THR A 135 5.78 -2.22 -34.22
C THR A 135 6.67 -3.42 -34.51
N ILE A 136 7.61 -3.75 -33.62
CA ILE A 136 8.45 -4.94 -33.76
C ILE A 136 7.69 -6.13 -33.18
N ARG A 137 7.30 -7.07 -34.04
CA ARG A 137 6.79 -8.40 -33.66
C ARG A 137 7.87 -9.15 -32.87
N ARG A 138 7.92 -8.95 -31.55
CA ARG A 138 8.62 -9.88 -30.65
C ARG A 138 7.86 -11.20 -30.73
N TYR A 139 8.58 -12.29 -30.97
CA TYR A 139 7.99 -13.63 -30.90
C TYR A 139 7.40 -13.83 -29.50
N ASP A 140 6.20 -14.39 -29.45
CA ASP A 140 5.51 -14.59 -28.19
C ASP A 140 6.25 -15.62 -27.32
N HIS A 141 6.19 -15.46 -26.01
CA HIS A 141 6.98 -16.28 -25.08
C HIS A 141 6.19 -16.51 -23.78
N ALA A 142 6.21 -17.73 -23.24
CA ALA A 142 5.42 -18.08 -22.05
C ALA A 142 5.73 -17.19 -20.83
N ASP A 143 6.99 -16.79 -20.66
CA ASP A 143 7.42 -15.88 -19.58
C ASP A 143 7.06 -14.39 -19.81
N ARG A 144 6.44 -14.02 -20.95
CA ARG A 144 6.18 -12.63 -21.32
C ARG A 144 5.01 -12.07 -20.52
N PHE A 145 5.19 -10.91 -19.90
CA PHE A 145 4.06 -10.18 -19.33
C PHE A 145 3.08 -9.74 -20.44
N THR A 146 1.79 -10.02 -20.28
CA THR A 146 0.75 -9.78 -21.32
C THR A 146 -0.17 -8.60 -21.04
N ASP A 147 -0.39 -8.28 -19.76
CA ASP A 147 -1.38 -7.29 -19.31
C ASP A 147 -0.75 -6.00 -18.77
N TRP A 148 0.44 -6.10 -18.17
CA TRP A 148 1.12 -4.98 -17.51
C TRP A 148 2.49 -4.70 -18.16
N PRO A 149 2.81 -3.44 -18.50
CA PRO A 149 4.12 -2.97 -19.00
C PRO A 149 5.34 -3.23 -18.09
N GLN A 150 5.73 -4.50 -17.95
CA GLN A 150 6.74 -4.95 -17.00
C GLN A 150 7.85 -5.78 -17.66
N VAL A 151 8.98 -5.92 -16.97
CA VAL A 151 10.10 -6.78 -17.33
C VAL A 151 10.82 -7.30 -16.08
N LEU A 152 11.37 -8.52 -16.16
CA LEU A 152 12.30 -9.07 -15.18
C LEU A 152 13.73 -9.17 -15.72
N SER A 153 14.68 -9.15 -14.80
CA SER A 153 16.09 -9.48 -14.99
C SER A 153 16.32 -10.91 -15.48
N ARG A 154 17.55 -11.23 -15.87
CA ARG A 154 18.04 -12.60 -16.09
C ARG A 154 18.63 -13.18 -14.81
N GLU A 155 19.27 -12.33 -14.03
CA GLU A 155 20.03 -12.67 -12.83
C GLU A 155 19.09 -12.87 -11.64
N ILE A 156 19.32 -13.97 -10.91
CA ILE A 156 18.58 -14.30 -9.70
C ILE A 156 19.49 -14.03 -8.50
N PHE A 157 19.03 -13.22 -7.56
CA PHE A 157 19.81 -12.77 -6.41
C PHE A 157 19.48 -13.59 -5.15
N THR A 158 20.55 -14.08 -4.51
CA THR A 158 20.51 -14.95 -3.31
C THR A 158 21.42 -14.47 -2.19
N GLY A 159 21.81 -13.18 -2.21
CA GLY A 159 22.79 -12.62 -1.29
C GLY A 159 22.84 -11.09 -1.37
N PRO A 160 23.74 -10.45 -0.61
CA PRO A 160 23.90 -8.99 -0.58
C PRO A 160 24.07 -8.40 -1.99
N CYS A 161 23.21 -7.45 -2.36
CA CYS A 161 23.17 -6.88 -3.69
C CYS A 161 22.61 -5.46 -3.68
N TYR A 162 23.35 -4.51 -4.26
CA TYR A 162 22.93 -3.12 -4.41
C TYR A 162 22.81 -2.73 -5.88
N TRP A 163 21.79 -1.96 -6.22
CA TRP A 163 21.69 -1.26 -7.48
C TRP A 163 20.93 0.06 -7.33
N GLU A 164 21.00 0.89 -8.36
CA GLU A 164 20.25 2.14 -8.44
C GLU A 164 19.39 2.14 -9.70
N VAL A 165 18.18 2.69 -9.57
CA VAL A 165 17.29 2.99 -10.69
C VAL A 165 17.14 4.51 -10.75
N GLU A 166 17.45 5.07 -11.91
CA GLU A 166 17.11 6.45 -12.25
C GLU A 166 15.81 6.44 -13.05
N TRP A 167 14.85 7.28 -12.68
CA TRP A 167 13.49 7.25 -13.22
C TRP A 167 12.94 8.63 -13.52
N SER A 168 11.97 8.67 -14.45
CA SER A 168 11.28 9.85 -14.92
C SER A 168 9.97 9.43 -15.60
N GLY A 169 8.91 10.22 -15.46
CA GLY A 169 7.58 9.91 -16.00
C GLY A 169 6.52 10.23 -14.95
N ASP A 170 5.31 9.72 -15.16
CA ASP A 170 4.21 9.87 -14.20
C ASP A 170 4.42 8.92 -13.00
N ASP A 171 4.67 7.63 -13.28
CA ASP A 171 4.99 6.59 -12.30
C ASP A 171 5.93 5.48 -12.83
N VAL A 172 6.67 4.85 -11.90
CA VAL A 172 7.51 3.66 -12.16
C VAL A 172 7.40 2.68 -11.00
N PHE A 173 7.52 1.39 -11.27
CA PHE A 173 7.54 0.33 -10.27
C PHE A 173 8.92 -0.31 -10.23
N ILE A 174 9.58 -0.24 -9.07
CA ILE A 174 10.87 -0.89 -8.83
C ILE A 174 10.61 -2.09 -7.92
N ALA A 175 10.82 -3.30 -8.44
CA ALA A 175 10.36 -4.52 -7.78
C ALA A 175 11.43 -5.59 -7.64
N LEU A 176 11.21 -6.48 -6.68
CA LEU A 176 11.77 -7.83 -6.68
C LEU A 176 10.62 -8.84 -6.72
N ALA A 177 10.81 -9.95 -7.44
CA ALA A 177 9.80 -10.99 -7.60
C ALA A 177 10.40 -12.39 -7.60
N ASP A 178 9.63 -13.36 -7.11
CA ASP A 178 9.92 -14.79 -7.32
C ASP A 178 9.75 -15.16 -8.80
N SER A 179 10.48 -16.18 -9.25
CA SER A 179 10.32 -16.81 -10.57
C SER A 179 8.88 -17.20 -10.93
N SER A 180 8.08 -17.56 -9.92
CA SER A 180 6.69 -18.01 -10.00
C SER A 180 5.64 -16.90 -10.17
N VAL A 181 6.05 -15.62 -10.18
CA VAL A 181 5.11 -14.51 -10.40
C VAL A 181 4.34 -14.68 -11.72
N ASN A 182 3.01 -14.52 -11.68
CA ASN A 182 2.16 -14.67 -12.86
C ASN A 182 2.56 -13.65 -13.96
N ARG A 183 2.35 -14.02 -15.22
CA ARG A 183 2.67 -13.20 -16.40
C ARG A 183 1.45 -12.50 -17.00
N SER A 184 0.25 -12.98 -16.68
CA SER A 184 -1.03 -12.44 -17.15
C SER A 184 -1.96 -12.06 -16.02
N GLY A 185 -3.03 -11.33 -16.32
CA GLY A 185 -4.07 -10.97 -15.36
C GLY A 185 -3.69 -9.81 -14.42
N ARG A 186 -4.63 -9.40 -13.57
CA ARG A 186 -4.51 -8.23 -12.67
C ARG A 186 -3.43 -8.41 -11.60
N GLU A 187 -3.23 -9.65 -11.19
CA GLU A 187 -2.28 -10.12 -10.18
C GLU A 187 -0.84 -10.22 -10.72
N SER A 188 -0.61 -10.19 -12.04
CA SER A 188 0.75 -10.16 -12.60
C SER A 188 1.48 -8.82 -12.41
N ALA A 189 0.77 -7.75 -12.06
CA ALA A 189 1.38 -6.48 -11.65
C ALA A 189 2.23 -6.66 -10.37
N PHE A 190 3.44 -6.11 -10.35
CA PHE A 190 4.32 -6.17 -9.19
C PHE A 190 3.67 -5.55 -7.96
N GLY A 191 3.72 -6.26 -6.83
CA GLY A 191 3.07 -5.87 -5.58
C GLY A 191 1.58 -6.24 -5.47
N ASN A 192 0.88 -6.56 -6.58
CA ASN A 192 -0.50 -7.06 -6.56
C ASN A 192 -0.60 -8.58 -6.29
N ASN A 193 0.48 -9.21 -5.85
CA ASN A 193 0.56 -10.63 -5.53
C ASN A 193 1.51 -10.85 -4.33
N ASN A 194 1.45 -12.04 -3.75
CA ASN A 194 2.27 -12.45 -2.61
C ASN A 194 3.72 -12.85 -2.99
N SER A 195 4.05 -12.84 -4.27
CA SER A 195 5.33 -13.29 -4.84
C SER A 195 6.19 -12.14 -5.36
N SER A 196 5.83 -10.88 -5.06
CA SER A 196 6.59 -9.70 -5.44
C SER A 196 6.43 -8.54 -4.46
N TRP A 197 7.49 -7.76 -4.32
CA TRP A 197 7.57 -6.58 -3.47
C TRP A 197 7.99 -5.41 -4.36
N ALA A 198 7.17 -4.35 -4.40
CA ALA A 198 7.39 -3.22 -5.30
C ALA A 198 7.37 -1.88 -4.55
N LEU A 199 8.23 -0.95 -4.97
CA LEU A 199 8.10 0.46 -4.68
C LEU A 199 7.61 1.17 -5.96
N GLU A 200 6.38 1.65 -5.91
CA GLU A 200 5.83 2.60 -6.87
C GLU A 200 6.37 4.00 -6.54
N CYS A 201 7.02 4.64 -7.49
CA CYS A 201 7.57 5.99 -7.37
C CYS A 201 6.82 6.89 -8.34
N PHE A 202 6.29 8.01 -7.85
CA PHE A 202 5.47 8.93 -8.62
C PHE A 202 5.63 10.36 -8.09
N SER A 203 5.18 11.36 -8.85
CA SER A 203 5.38 12.79 -8.53
C SER A 203 4.91 13.22 -7.13
N GLY A 204 3.92 12.53 -6.55
CA GLY A 204 3.35 12.82 -5.23
C GLY A 204 3.96 12.05 -4.04
N GLY A 205 4.81 11.04 -4.25
CA GLY A 205 5.33 10.23 -3.16
C GLY A 205 5.90 8.88 -3.59
N TYR A 206 5.85 7.94 -2.66
CA TYR A 206 6.16 6.53 -2.90
C TYR A 206 5.05 5.66 -2.30
N THR A 207 4.71 4.57 -2.96
CA THR A 207 3.80 3.54 -2.41
C THR A 207 4.51 2.20 -2.43
N PHE A 208 4.70 1.59 -1.26
CA PHE A 208 5.19 0.22 -1.19
C PHE A 208 4.02 -0.75 -1.32
N ARG A 209 4.20 -1.80 -2.12
CA ARG A 209 3.15 -2.72 -2.55
C ARG A 209 3.61 -4.18 -2.41
N ASN A 210 2.83 -4.98 -1.71
CA ASN A 210 2.99 -6.43 -1.60
C ASN A 210 1.65 -7.07 -1.25
N SER A 211 1.37 -8.26 -1.81
CA SER A 211 0.14 -9.02 -1.52
C SER A 211 -1.16 -8.24 -1.76
N GLY A 212 -1.14 -7.22 -2.62
CA GLY A 212 -2.28 -6.31 -2.86
C GLY A 212 -2.47 -5.22 -1.81
N SER A 213 -1.69 -5.21 -0.72
CA SER A 213 -1.63 -4.09 0.23
C SER A 213 -0.76 -2.97 -0.31
N ASN A 214 -1.16 -1.72 -0.05
CA ASN A 214 -0.49 -0.50 -0.47
C ASN A 214 -0.18 0.37 0.76
N THR A 215 1.10 0.54 1.10
CA THR A 215 1.57 1.47 2.15
C THR A 215 2.15 2.73 1.52
N PHE A 216 1.48 3.88 1.69
CA PHE A 216 2.06 5.17 1.30
C PHE A 216 3.23 5.56 2.20
N ILE A 217 4.33 6.01 1.61
CA ILE A 217 5.58 6.36 2.27
C ILE A 217 5.88 7.84 2.08
N LYS A 218 6.10 8.53 3.19
CA LYS A 218 6.65 9.90 3.21
C LYS A 218 8.17 9.82 3.18
N GLY A 219 8.79 10.49 2.21
CA GLY A 219 10.24 10.58 2.10
C GLY A 219 10.66 11.72 1.17
N PRO A 220 11.96 12.06 1.11
CA PRO A 220 12.45 13.06 0.18
C PRO A 220 12.30 12.56 -1.26
N GLN A 221 11.72 13.39 -2.12
CA GLN A 221 11.56 13.11 -3.54
C GLN A 221 12.93 13.04 -4.23
N SER A 222 13.13 12.01 -5.06
CA SER A 222 14.32 11.83 -5.89
C SER A 222 14.01 11.03 -7.15
N SER A 223 14.61 11.47 -8.26
CA SER A 223 14.77 10.75 -9.52
C SER A 223 15.57 9.45 -9.40
N ARG A 224 16.25 9.21 -8.27
CA ARG A 224 17.15 8.07 -8.06
C ARG A 224 16.78 7.28 -6.81
N ILE A 225 16.46 6.01 -7.01
CA ILE A 225 16.18 5.04 -5.95
C ILE A 225 17.31 4.03 -5.87
N GLY A 226 17.92 3.89 -4.69
CA GLY A 226 18.83 2.81 -4.35
C GLY A 226 18.04 1.63 -3.79
N VAL A 227 18.33 0.42 -4.24
CA VAL A 227 17.74 -0.81 -3.71
C VAL A 227 18.85 -1.67 -3.16
N PHE A 228 18.71 -2.10 -1.91
CA PHE A 228 19.65 -3.00 -1.26
C PHE A 228 18.92 -4.25 -0.78
N LEU A 229 19.33 -5.38 -1.32
CA LEU A 229 19.04 -6.70 -0.78
C LEU A 229 20.17 -7.04 0.20
N ASN A 230 19.86 -7.33 1.45
CA ASN A 230 20.87 -7.65 2.46
C ASN A 230 20.50 -8.89 3.27
N HIS A 231 21.52 -9.72 3.53
CA HIS A 231 21.37 -10.91 4.37
C HIS A 231 21.84 -10.56 5.78
N PHE A 232 20.99 -10.81 6.77
CA PHE A 232 21.28 -10.54 8.16
C PHE A 232 20.83 -11.73 8.99
N ASN A 233 21.80 -12.43 9.58
CA ASN A 233 21.60 -13.75 10.19
C ASN A 233 20.88 -14.71 9.22
N SER A 234 19.71 -15.23 9.58
CA SER A 234 18.91 -16.16 8.75
C SER A 234 17.85 -15.48 7.88
N TYR A 235 17.82 -14.15 7.81
CA TYR A 235 16.78 -13.39 7.10
C TYR A 235 17.36 -12.54 5.97
N THR A 236 16.58 -12.43 4.89
CA THR A 236 16.83 -11.48 3.81
C THR A 236 15.94 -10.25 4.03
N TYR A 237 16.54 -9.07 4.00
CA TYR A 237 15.83 -7.79 4.00
C TYR A 237 15.98 -7.12 2.64
N LEU A 238 14.88 -6.52 2.18
CA LEU A 238 14.83 -5.65 1.02
C LEU A 238 14.60 -4.23 1.51
N SER A 239 15.55 -3.34 1.20
CA SER A 239 15.54 -1.94 1.61
C SER A 239 15.55 -1.02 0.39
N PHE A 240 14.69 -0.02 0.39
CA PHE A 240 14.60 1.02 -0.62
C PHE A 240 15.05 2.36 -0.06
N TYR A 241 15.86 3.11 -0.81
CA TYR A 241 16.42 4.40 -0.40
C TYR A 241 16.18 5.46 -1.47
N SER A 242 15.77 6.65 -1.05
CA SER A 242 15.89 7.86 -1.87
C SER A 242 17.35 8.30 -1.84
N VAL A 243 17.94 8.52 -3.02
CA VAL A 243 19.34 8.94 -3.18
C VAL A 243 19.36 10.39 -3.63
N SER A 244 19.83 11.30 -2.77
CA SER A 244 19.95 12.72 -3.11
C SER A 244 21.05 12.93 -4.15
N GLU A 245 20.74 13.51 -5.31
CA GLU A 245 21.73 13.79 -6.35
C GLU A 245 22.76 14.85 -5.90
N SER A 246 22.32 15.89 -5.19
CA SER A 246 23.18 17.00 -4.78
C SER A 246 24.06 16.68 -3.57
N THR A 247 23.53 15.94 -2.59
CA THR A 247 24.23 15.66 -1.32
C THR A 247 24.74 14.21 -1.20
N GLN A 248 24.40 13.34 -2.16
CA GLN A 248 24.71 11.90 -2.13
C GLN A 248 24.18 11.16 -0.89
N THR A 249 23.23 11.78 -0.17
CA THR A 249 22.61 11.24 1.05
C THR A 249 21.66 10.11 0.70
N MET A 250 21.83 8.97 1.38
CA MET A 250 20.92 7.84 1.36
C MET A 250 19.84 8.05 2.43
N THR A 251 18.56 8.08 2.05
CA THR A 251 17.44 8.14 3.01
C THR A 251 16.58 6.89 2.85
N LEU A 252 16.50 6.05 3.90
CA LEU A 252 15.65 4.85 3.91
C LEU A 252 14.18 5.26 3.74
N LEU A 253 13.54 4.72 2.69
CA LEU A 253 12.11 4.88 2.41
C LEU A 253 11.30 3.73 3.03
N HIS A 254 11.77 2.50 2.81
CA HIS A 254 11.10 1.30 3.30
C HIS A 254 12.08 0.15 3.50
N ARG A 255 11.78 -0.72 4.46
CA ARG A 255 12.43 -2.01 4.68
C ARG A 255 11.36 -3.07 4.88
N VAL A 256 11.51 -4.19 4.20
CA VAL A 256 10.63 -5.36 4.34
C VAL A 256 11.48 -6.63 4.44
N LYS A 257 11.04 -7.57 5.27
CA LYS A 257 11.58 -8.92 5.34
C LYS A 257 11.07 -9.72 4.14
N THR A 258 11.97 -10.37 3.41
CA THR A 258 11.65 -11.09 2.17
C THR A 258 12.35 -12.46 2.16
N ARG A 259 12.20 -13.20 1.07
CA ARG A 259 12.78 -14.53 0.84
C ARG A 259 13.52 -14.52 -0.49
N CYS A 260 14.75 -15.01 -0.51
CA CYS A 260 15.47 -15.31 -1.74
C CYS A 260 15.25 -16.77 -2.16
N PRO A 261 15.46 -17.14 -3.45
CA PRO A 261 15.91 -16.33 -4.59
C PRO A 261 14.92 -15.27 -5.11
N LEU A 262 15.42 -14.14 -5.64
CA LEU A 262 14.58 -13.09 -6.26
C LEU A 262 15.16 -12.56 -7.59
N LEU A 263 14.27 -12.27 -8.54
CA LEU A 263 14.54 -11.53 -9.78
C LEU A 263 14.25 -10.05 -9.55
N VAL A 264 15.08 -9.15 -10.08
CA VAL A 264 14.78 -7.71 -10.18
C VAL A 264 13.75 -7.47 -11.27
N GLY A 265 12.76 -6.61 -11.01
CA GLY A 265 11.72 -6.20 -11.96
C GLY A 265 11.56 -4.69 -12.08
N LEU A 266 11.17 -4.23 -13.27
CA LEU A 266 10.68 -2.88 -13.50
C LEU A 266 9.31 -2.90 -14.18
N GLY A 267 8.38 -2.07 -13.71
CA GLY A 267 7.17 -1.67 -14.43
C GLY A 267 7.28 -0.21 -14.87
N VAL A 268 6.97 0.08 -16.12
CA VAL A 268 7.11 1.42 -16.74
C VAL A 268 5.83 1.80 -17.49
N TYR A 269 5.28 2.97 -17.20
CA TYR A 269 4.00 3.44 -17.75
C TYR A 269 4.15 4.71 -18.60
#